data_AF-A0A8S3V9B7-F1
#
_entry.id   AF-A0A8S3V9B7-F1
#
_cell.length_a   1.000
_cell.length_b   1.000
_cell.length_c   1.000
_cell.angle_alpha   90.00
_cell.angle_beta   90.00
_cell.angle_gamma   90.00
#
_symmetry.space_group_name_H-M   'P 1'
#
loop_
_entity.id
_entity.type
_entity.pdbx_description
1 polymer ?
#
loop_
_entity_poly.entity_id
_entity_poly.type
_entity_poly.pdbx_seq_one_letter_code
_entity_poly.pdbx_strand_id
1 'polypeptide(L)'
;MPRTKNHVDDEMPSGSQMSASQSMTQSMTQAEKAAQNMDPAEQEKRLNDLVQYLLIMDQKKIPIKKIDINKQVLKEFSKTFPYMIKKAGEKLLKVFGIELIQLEDKLKGTYMLVNRIDTDVDELEEAGHGHILTPMQWPEEDNSKTGLLLVVLSLVFMNGEVMQDTHLWHTLRKLGIDQDMPHEVFGDTKKLLTQEFVRQGYIEYIRQPNTDPAVYDFRWGQRARHEISKRTCLNFVCQLYDDRDPEQWTSQYAAVLEDEGVQNGGQT
;
A
#
# COMPACT_ATOMS: atom_id res chain seq x y z
N MET A 1 86.57 50.00 -16.09
CA MET A 1 85.26 50.58 -15.72
C MET A 1 84.16 49.62 -16.16
N PRO A 2 83.18 49.27 -15.30
CA PRO A 2 82.24 48.16 -15.52
C PRO A 2 80.81 48.61 -15.93
N ARG A 3 80.02 47.69 -16.51
CA ARG A 3 78.57 47.81 -16.82
C ARG A 3 77.88 46.48 -16.43
N THR A 4 77.01 46.52 -15.42
CA THR A 4 75.52 46.50 -15.44
C THR A 4 74.89 45.10 -15.31
N LYS A 5 74.03 44.96 -14.29
CA LYS A 5 73.11 43.85 -13.98
C LYS A 5 71.78 44.53 -13.60
N ASN A 6 70.62 44.12 -14.12
CA ASN A 6 69.62 43.20 -13.51
C ASN A 6 68.23 43.89 -13.71
N HIS A 7 67.05 43.29 -13.74
CA HIS A 7 66.51 41.92 -13.62
C HIS A 7 65.03 41.96 -14.10
N VAL A 8 64.41 40.80 -14.28
CA VAL A 8 63.13 40.51 -14.96
C VAL A 8 62.05 40.16 -13.93
N ASP A 9 60.79 40.52 -14.17
CA ASP A 9 59.61 39.89 -13.55
C ASP A 9 58.63 39.43 -14.66
N ASP A 10 58.23 38.16 -14.59
CA ASP A 10 57.28 37.45 -15.47
C ASP A 10 55.86 37.51 -14.88
N GLU A 11 54.86 37.89 -15.68
CA GLU A 11 53.42 37.77 -15.34
C GLU A 11 52.68 37.05 -16.49
N MET A 12 51.98 35.95 -16.16
CA MET A 12 51.21 35.12 -17.10
C MET A 12 49.82 35.71 -17.42
N PRO A 13 49.24 35.49 -18.62
CA PRO A 13 47.88 35.89 -18.92
C PRO A 13 46.86 34.78 -18.57
N SER A 14 45.77 35.16 -17.91
CA SER A 14 44.64 34.30 -17.55
C SER A 14 43.67 34.14 -18.73
N GLY A 15 43.53 32.91 -19.24
CA GLY A 15 42.57 32.54 -20.28
C GLY A 15 41.18 32.23 -19.70
N SER A 16 40.17 32.97 -20.16
CA SER A 16 38.76 32.74 -19.81
C SER A 16 38.21 31.52 -20.56
N GLN A 17 37.86 30.45 -19.85
CA GLN A 17 37.07 29.34 -20.38
C GLN A 17 35.57 29.60 -20.20
N MET A 18 34.85 29.70 -21.31
CA MET A 18 33.38 29.72 -21.35
C MET A 18 32.84 28.33 -21.02
N SER A 19 32.11 28.20 -19.92
CA SER A 19 31.35 26.99 -19.57
C SER A 19 30.10 26.88 -20.45
N ALA A 20 30.01 25.82 -21.24
CA ALA A 20 28.81 25.46 -21.98
C ALA A 20 27.77 24.88 -21.02
N SER A 21 26.68 25.61 -20.79
CA SER A 21 25.50 25.12 -20.07
C SER A 21 24.76 24.10 -20.95
N GLN A 22 24.96 22.81 -20.69
CA GLN A 22 24.09 21.76 -21.22
C GLN A 22 22.74 21.82 -20.51
N SER A 23 21.74 22.36 -21.20
CA SER A 23 20.33 22.21 -20.83
C SER A 23 19.93 20.74 -20.96
N MET A 24 19.66 20.07 -19.83
CA MET A 24 18.96 18.79 -19.82
C MET A 24 17.52 19.01 -20.29
N THR A 25 17.27 18.81 -21.58
CA THR A 25 15.90 18.64 -22.06
C THR A 25 15.43 17.24 -21.67
N GLN A 26 14.52 17.16 -20.69
CA GLN A 26 13.83 15.90 -20.38
C GLN A 26 13.09 15.43 -21.63
N SER A 27 13.53 14.32 -22.21
CA SER A 27 12.87 13.69 -23.35
C SER A 27 11.52 13.14 -22.92
N MET A 28 10.43 13.66 -23.49
CA MET A 28 9.06 13.18 -23.22
C MET A 28 8.89 11.72 -23.58
N THR A 29 8.22 10.98 -22.70
CA THR A 29 7.85 9.57 -22.89
C THR A 29 6.83 9.41 -24.03
N GLN A 30 6.76 8.21 -24.61
CA GLN A 30 5.78 7.90 -25.66
C GLN A 30 4.32 8.05 -25.17
N ALA A 31 4.07 7.82 -23.87
CA ALA A 31 2.78 8.01 -23.24
C ALA A 31 2.39 9.50 -23.12
N GLU A 32 3.35 10.37 -22.78
CA GLU A 32 3.14 11.82 -22.72
C GLU A 32 2.89 12.41 -24.12
N LYS A 33 3.63 11.95 -25.13
CA LYS A 33 3.38 12.34 -26.53
C LYS A 33 1.99 11.89 -27.02
N ALA A 34 1.57 10.69 -26.63
CA ALA A 34 0.23 10.20 -26.96
C ALA A 34 -0.87 11.00 -26.24
N ALA A 35 -0.62 11.46 -25.00
CA ALA A 35 -1.53 12.32 -24.26
C ALA A 35 -1.59 13.74 -24.86
N GLN A 36 -0.47 14.30 -25.31
CA GLN A 36 -0.44 15.62 -25.97
C GLN A 36 -1.17 15.69 -27.30
N ASN A 37 -1.32 14.56 -27.99
CA ASN A 37 -2.11 14.47 -29.21
C ASN A 37 -3.62 14.41 -28.95
N MET A 38 -4.04 14.29 -27.69
CA MET A 38 -5.44 14.30 -27.27
C MET A 38 -5.87 15.75 -26.98
N ASP A 39 -7.12 16.07 -27.29
CA ASP A 39 -7.71 17.34 -26.89
C ASP A 39 -7.69 17.49 -25.35
N PRO A 40 -7.25 18.65 -24.79
CA PRO A 40 -7.17 18.83 -23.34
C PRO A 40 -8.47 18.57 -22.58
N ALA A 41 -9.63 18.93 -23.16
CA ALA A 41 -10.92 18.69 -22.53
C ALA A 41 -11.28 17.19 -22.53
N GLU A 42 -10.96 16.47 -23.61
CA GLU A 42 -11.11 15.01 -23.66
C GLU A 42 -10.19 14.32 -22.63
N GLN A 43 -8.96 14.80 -22.49
CA GLN A 43 -8.00 14.27 -21.52
C GLN A 43 -8.50 14.42 -20.07
N GLU A 44 -9.01 15.60 -19.72
CA GLU A 44 -9.58 15.86 -18.39
C GLU A 44 -10.81 14.99 -18.13
N LYS A 45 -11.70 14.87 -19.11
CA LYS A 45 -12.88 14.00 -19.01
C LYS A 45 -12.48 12.55 -18.72
N ARG A 46 -11.54 11.99 -19.49
CA ARG A 46 -11.08 10.60 -19.29
C ARG A 46 -10.36 10.42 -17.96
N LEU A 47 -9.68 11.45 -17.46
CA LEU A 47 -9.05 11.42 -16.14
C LEU A 47 -10.11 11.34 -15.04
N ASN A 48 -11.18 12.12 -15.15
CA ASN A 48 -12.31 12.08 -14.21
C ASN A 48 -13.03 10.72 -14.26
N ASP A 49 -13.28 10.20 -15.46
CA ASP A 49 -13.86 8.87 -15.66
C ASP A 49 -12.97 7.77 -15.04
N LEU A 50 -11.65 7.90 -15.16
CA LEU A 50 -10.69 6.97 -14.56
C LEU A 50 -10.75 7.02 -13.02
N VAL A 51 -10.74 8.21 -12.43
CA VAL A 51 -10.85 8.38 -10.97
C VAL A 51 -12.17 7.79 -10.47
N GLN A 52 -13.29 8.11 -11.12
CA GLN A 52 -14.60 7.56 -10.76
C GLN A 52 -14.63 6.03 -10.88
N TYR A 53 -14.08 5.48 -11.97
CA TYR A 53 -13.97 4.03 -12.16
C TYR A 53 -13.16 3.37 -11.05
N LEU A 54 -12.00 3.94 -10.68
CA LEU A 54 -11.15 3.41 -9.62
C LEU A 54 -11.89 3.35 -8.27
N LEU A 55 -12.60 4.43 -7.91
CA LEU A 55 -13.39 4.50 -6.67
C LEU A 55 -14.53 3.48 -6.63
N ILE A 56 -15.25 3.31 -7.75
CA ILE A 56 -16.33 2.31 -7.84
C ILE A 56 -15.77 0.89 -7.71
N MET A 57 -14.66 0.60 -8.38
CA MET A 57 -14.07 -0.74 -8.38
C MET A 57 -13.47 -1.12 -7.02
N ASP A 58 -13.01 -0.15 -6.22
CA ASP A 58 -12.46 -0.42 -4.88
C ASP A 58 -13.54 -0.76 -3.83
N GLN A 59 -14.83 -0.55 -4.10
CA GLN A 59 -15.92 -0.90 -3.17
C GLN A 59 -15.88 -2.36 -2.72
N LYS A 60 -15.45 -3.28 -3.60
CA LYS A 60 -15.31 -4.72 -3.29
C LYS A 60 -13.92 -5.11 -2.80
N LYS A 61 -13.00 -4.15 -2.70
CA LYS A 61 -11.58 -4.31 -2.35
C LYS A 61 -10.81 -5.29 -3.26
N ILE A 62 -11.34 -5.58 -4.45
CA ILE A 62 -10.68 -6.44 -5.44
C ILE A 62 -9.63 -5.60 -6.21
N PRO A 63 -8.39 -6.09 -6.36
CA PRO A 63 -7.38 -5.42 -7.16
C PRO A 63 -7.85 -5.12 -8.59
N ILE A 64 -7.63 -3.89 -9.03
CA ILE A 64 -8.08 -3.33 -10.30
C ILE A 64 -7.03 -3.62 -11.37
N LYS A 65 -7.41 -4.29 -12.44
CA LYS A 65 -6.47 -4.67 -13.51
C LYS A 65 -6.33 -3.58 -14.56
N LYS A 66 -5.10 -3.34 -15.01
CA LYS A 66 -4.75 -2.48 -16.15
C LYS A 66 -5.55 -2.82 -17.41
N ILE A 67 -5.77 -4.11 -17.67
CA ILE A 67 -6.55 -4.55 -18.84
C ILE A 67 -7.99 -4.06 -18.78
N ASP A 68 -8.60 -4.06 -17.58
CA ASP A 68 -9.97 -3.62 -17.38
C ASP A 68 -10.06 -2.09 -17.45
N ILE A 69 -9.09 -1.37 -16.88
CA ILE A 69 -8.96 0.09 -17.04
C ILE A 69 -8.87 0.47 -18.52
N ASN A 70 -7.99 -0.22 -19.27
CA ASN A 70 -7.82 0.01 -20.69
C ASN A 70 -9.10 -0.30 -21.48
N LYS A 71 -9.84 -1.35 -21.12
CA LYS A 71 -11.05 -1.75 -21.84
C LYS A 71 -12.25 -0.84 -21.54
N GLN A 72 -12.44 -0.47 -20.27
CA GLN A 72 -13.63 0.25 -19.82
C GLN A 72 -13.50 1.76 -19.94
N VAL A 73 -12.31 2.31 -19.65
CA VAL A 73 -12.09 3.75 -19.54
C VAL A 73 -11.30 4.31 -20.73
N LEU A 74 -10.09 3.78 -20.98
CA LEU A 74 -9.18 4.40 -21.97
C LEU A 74 -9.48 4.00 -23.41
N LYS A 75 -9.96 2.77 -23.64
CA LYS A 75 -10.35 2.22 -24.95
C LYS A 75 -9.26 2.45 -26.01
N GLU A 76 -9.58 3.20 -27.07
CA GLU A 76 -8.67 3.62 -28.14
C GLU A 76 -7.42 4.37 -27.64
N PHE A 77 -7.47 4.98 -26.46
CA PHE A 77 -6.38 5.73 -25.84
C PHE A 77 -5.53 4.93 -24.86
N SER A 78 -5.59 3.59 -24.88
CA SER A 78 -4.78 2.72 -24.01
C SER A 78 -3.27 3.03 -23.97
N LYS A 79 -2.71 3.66 -25.02
CA LYS A 79 -1.31 4.12 -25.05
C LYS A 79 -1.01 5.25 -24.05
N THR A 80 -2.00 6.04 -23.65
CA THR A 80 -1.85 7.11 -22.65
C THR A 80 -1.90 6.58 -21.23
N PHE A 81 -2.15 5.28 -21.02
CA PHE A 81 -2.30 4.67 -19.69
C PHE A 81 -1.23 5.09 -18.67
N PRO A 82 0.09 5.04 -18.96
CA PRO A 82 1.10 5.40 -17.97
C PRO A 82 0.98 6.84 -17.48
N TYR A 83 0.57 7.75 -18.36
CA TYR A 83 0.32 9.15 -18.03
C TYR A 83 -0.99 9.28 -17.21
N MET A 84 -2.07 8.65 -17.68
CA MET A 84 -3.39 8.74 -17.06
C MET A 84 -3.41 8.15 -15.64
N ILE A 85 -2.77 7.00 -15.43
CA ILE A 85 -2.74 6.34 -14.12
C ILE A 85 -1.95 7.17 -13.09
N LYS A 86 -0.84 7.81 -13.51
CA LYS A 86 -0.08 8.73 -12.67
C LYS A 86 -0.92 9.93 -12.27
N LYS A 87 -1.58 10.57 -13.25
CA LYS A 87 -2.46 11.72 -12.99
C LYS A 87 -3.67 11.37 -12.13
N ALA A 88 -4.23 10.18 -12.31
CA ALA A 88 -5.31 9.69 -11.47
C ALA A 88 -4.84 9.47 -10.03
N GLY A 89 -3.66 8.88 -9.83
CA GLY A 89 -3.05 8.73 -8.50
C GLY A 89 -2.81 10.07 -7.81
N GLU A 90 -2.23 11.05 -8.51
CA GLU A 90 -2.05 12.42 -7.99
C GLU A 90 -3.39 13.05 -7.57
N LYS A 91 -4.45 12.88 -8.37
CA LYS A 91 -5.77 13.43 -8.08
C LYS A 91 -6.48 12.71 -6.94
N LEU A 92 -6.38 11.38 -6.88
CA LEU A 92 -6.93 10.57 -5.79
C LEU A 92 -6.32 10.97 -4.46
N LEU A 93 -5.00 11.11 -4.40
CA LEU A 93 -4.30 11.50 -3.18
C LEU A 93 -4.68 12.93 -2.77
N LYS A 94 -4.60 13.88 -3.71
CA LYS A 94 -4.83 15.31 -3.43
C LYS A 94 -6.27 15.65 -3.05
N VAL A 95 -7.26 15.01 -3.67
CA VAL A 95 -8.68 15.38 -3.52
C VAL A 95 -9.40 14.47 -2.53
N PHE A 96 -9.02 13.20 -2.47
CA PHE A 96 -9.71 12.19 -1.67
C PHE A 96 -8.84 11.60 -0.55
N GLY A 97 -7.57 12.00 -0.43
CA GLY A 97 -6.65 11.37 0.54
C GLY A 97 -6.45 9.88 0.29
N ILE A 98 -6.65 9.41 -0.95
CA ILE A 98 -6.55 7.99 -1.30
C ILE A 98 -5.30 7.78 -2.16
N GLU A 99 -4.43 6.89 -1.72
CA GLU A 99 -3.25 6.49 -2.47
C GLU A 99 -3.57 5.34 -3.43
N LEU A 100 -3.10 5.46 -4.67
CA LEU A 100 -3.16 4.41 -5.67
C LEU A 100 -1.85 3.62 -5.67
N ILE A 101 -1.89 2.37 -5.23
CA ILE A 101 -0.72 1.50 -5.11
C ILE A 101 -0.74 0.43 -6.20
N GLN A 102 0.40 0.21 -6.84
CA GLN A 102 0.60 -0.91 -7.75
C GLN A 102 1.07 -2.14 -6.96
N LEU A 103 0.43 -3.29 -7.19
CA LEU A 103 0.84 -4.52 -6.52
C LEU A 103 2.19 -5.02 -7.04
N GLU A 104 3.03 -5.53 -6.13
CA GLU A 104 4.41 -5.97 -6.41
C GLU A 104 4.49 -7.33 -7.12
N ASP A 105 3.42 -8.12 -7.02
CA ASP A 105 3.44 -9.56 -7.29
C ASP A 105 3.20 -9.95 -8.77
N LYS A 106 3.12 -11.26 -9.06
CA LYS A 106 3.01 -11.92 -10.40
C LYS A 106 1.98 -11.34 -11.40
N LEU A 107 1.11 -10.44 -10.96
CA LEU A 107 0.09 -9.76 -11.76
C LEU A 107 0.52 -8.33 -12.10
N LYS A 108 1.60 -8.18 -12.87
CA LYS A 108 2.04 -6.88 -13.41
C LYS A 108 0.82 -6.13 -14.00
N GLY A 109 0.61 -4.90 -13.52
CA GLY A 109 -0.52 -4.07 -13.92
C GLY A 109 -1.80 -4.34 -13.13
N THR A 110 -1.70 -4.62 -11.84
CA THR A 110 -2.82 -4.57 -10.90
C THR A 110 -2.60 -3.48 -9.87
N TYR A 111 -3.69 -2.84 -9.45
CA TYR A 111 -3.69 -1.67 -8.60
C TYR A 111 -4.71 -1.83 -7.48
N MET A 112 -4.48 -1.15 -6.37
CA MET A 112 -5.41 -1.06 -5.24
C MET A 112 -5.45 0.38 -4.73
N LEU A 113 -6.56 0.74 -4.09
CA LEU A 113 -6.68 2.02 -3.40
C LEU A 113 -6.50 1.82 -1.91
N VAL A 114 -5.77 2.74 -1.27
CA VAL A 114 -5.55 2.77 0.17
C VAL A 114 -5.94 4.13 0.71
N ASN A 115 -6.74 4.15 1.77
CA ASN A 115 -7.11 5.39 2.44
C ASN A 115 -5.95 5.89 3.32
N ARG A 116 -5.63 7.19 3.23
CA ARG A 116 -4.62 7.89 4.04
C ARG A 116 -5.21 9.00 4.91
N ILE A 117 -6.52 9.22 4.89
CA ILE A 117 -7.17 10.27 5.69
C ILE A 117 -7.00 10.03 7.20
N ASP A 118 -6.67 8.81 7.61
CA ASP A 118 -6.58 8.41 9.02
C ASP A 118 -5.15 8.42 9.59
N THR A 119 -4.16 8.91 8.84
CA THR A 119 -2.73 8.91 9.25
C THR A 119 -2.19 10.25 9.75
N ASP A 120 -2.97 11.34 9.74
CA ASP A 120 -2.56 12.61 10.36
C ASP A 120 -2.90 12.58 11.87
N VAL A 121 -2.06 11.86 12.63
CA VAL A 121 -2.25 11.55 14.05
C VAL A 121 -1.82 12.70 14.99
N ASP A 122 -1.34 13.83 14.46
CA ASP A 122 -0.78 14.91 15.29
C ASP A 122 -1.85 15.77 16.02
N GLU A 123 -3.14 15.66 15.69
CA GLU A 123 -4.20 16.46 16.33
C GLU A 123 -5.12 15.68 17.30
N LEU A 124 -4.94 14.36 17.46
CA LEU A 124 -5.87 13.51 18.25
C LEU A 124 -5.25 12.85 19.49
N GLU A 125 -4.01 13.19 19.85
CA GLU A 125 -3.39 12.68 21.09
C GLU A 125 -4.05 13.20 22.39
N GLU A 126 -4.79 14.32 22.35
CA GLU A 126 -5.45 14.87 23.55
C GLU A 126 -6.74 14.14 23.95
N ALA A 127 -7.27 13.25 23.10
CA ALA A 127 -8.58 12.64 23.31
C ALA A 127 -8.52 11.17 23.74
N GLY A 128 -7.41 10.65 24.29
CA GLY A 128 -7.37 9.39 25.08
C GLY A 128 -7.94 8.11 24.43
N HIS A 129 -8.30 8.17 23.15
CA HIS A 129 -8.91 7.13 22.36
C HIS A 129 -8.16 7.09 21.05
N GLY A 130 -7.15 6.21 21.00
CA GLY A 130 -6.44 5.88 19.78
C GLY A 130 -7.41 5.32 18.74
N HIS A 131 -8.00 6.21 17.98
CA HIS A 131 -8.76 5.99 16.77
C HIS A 131 -7.84 6.54 15.67
N ILE A 132 -7.57 5.88 14.54
CA ILE A 132 -8.52 5.25 13.63
C ILE A 132 -7.73 4.26 12.75
N LEU A 133 -8.06 2.98 12.56
CA LEU A 133 -9.30 2.32 12.17
C LEU A 133 -10.55 2.60 13.04
N THR A 134 -11.13 3.80 12.99
CA THR A 134 -12.60 3.85 12.96
C THR A 134 -13.05 3.18 11.68
N PRO A 135 -14.15 2.43 11.74
CA PRO A 135 -14.90 2.10 10.54
C PRO A 135 -15.26 3.45 9.89
N MET A 136 -14.55 3.85 8.83
CA MET A 136 -15.11 4.75 7.82
C MET A 136 -16.47 4.16 7.51
N GLN A 137 -17.56 4.79 7.97
CA GLN A 137 -18.96 4.34 7.84
C GLN A 137 -19.17 3.37 6.68
N TRP A 138 -18.91 2.09 6.95
CA TRP A 138 -19.12 1.03 5.98
C TRP A 138 -20.60 0.68 6.07
N PRO A 139 -21.24 0.32 4.96
CA PRO A 139 -22.59 -0.22 5.01
C PRO A 139 -22.65 -1.33 6.08
N GLU A 140 -23.67 -1.29 6.95
CA GLU A 140 -23.77 -2.15 8.14
C GLU A 140 -23.61 -3.65 7.84
N GLU A 141 -23.86 -4.06 6.59
CA GLU A 141 -23.77 -5.44 6.12
C GLU A 141 -22.34 -6.01 6.04
N ASP A 142 -21.28 -5.18 5.90
CA ASP A 142 -19.89 -5.66 5.72
C ASP A 142 -19.00 -5.54 6.98
N ASN A 143 -19.46 -4.86 8.04
CA ASN A 143 -18.67 -4.61 9.26
C ASN A 143 -18.23 -5.88 9.98
N SER A 144 -19.05 -6.94 9.97
CA SER A 144 -18.73 -8.17 10.69
C SER A 144 -17.55 -8.91 10.06
N LYS A 145 -17.46 -8.96 8.72
CA LYS A 145 -16.34 -9.61 8.02
C LYS A 145 -15.03 -8.87 8.25
N THR A 146 -15.06 -7.55 8.31
CA THR A 146 -13.90 -6.72 8.65
C THR A 146 -13.40 -7.00 10.06
N GLY A 147 -14.31 -7.16 11.04
CA GLY A 147 -13.93 -7.56 12.39
C GLY A 147 -13.23 -8.92 12.42
N LEU A 148 -13.76 -9.91 11.70
CA LEU A 148 -13.12 -11.21 11.56
C LEU A 148 -11.75 -11.11 10.87
N LEU A 149 -11.64 -10.29 9.83
CA LEU A 149 -10.38 -10.04 9.14
C LEU A 149 -9.32 -9.49 10.12
N LEU A 150 -9.68 -8.50 10.94
CA LEU A 150 -8.78 -7.93 11.94
C LEU A 150 -8.33 -8.98 12.96
N VAL A 151 -9.25 -9.83 13.44
CA VAL A 151 -8.91 -10.94 14.34
C VAL A 151 -7.90 -11.89 13.69
N VAL A 152 -8.14 -12.31 12.44
CA VAL A 152 -7.24 -13.23 11.72
C VAL A 152 -5.86 -12.60 11.50
N LEU A 153 -5.81 -11.34 11.05
CA LEU A 153 -4.53 -10.64 10.82
C LEU A 153 -3.76 -10.44 12.13
N SER A 154 -4.45 -10.10 13.22
CA SER A 154 -3.85 -10.02 14.55
C SER A 154 -3.29 -11.37 15.00
N LEU A 155 -4.02 -12.48 14.84
CA LEU A 155 -3.51 -13.82 15.17
C LEU A 155 -2.26 -14.20 14.37
N VAL A 156 -2.26 -13.90 13.06
CA VAL A 156 -1.10 -14.14 12.19
C VAL A 156 0.10 -13.31 12.63
N PHE A 157 -0.11 -12.03 12.96
CA PHE A 157 0.94 -11.15 13.48
C PHE A 157 1.50 -11.65 14.81
N MET A 158 0.63 -12.00 15.76
CA MET A 158 1.03 -12.52 17.08
C MET A 158 1.82 -13.82 16.96
N ASN A 159 1.56 -14.64 15.93
CA ASN A 159 2.30 -15.87 15.65
C ASN A 159 3.63 -15.66 14.89
N GLY A 160 4.12 -14.42 14.77
CA GLY A 160 5.39 -14.11 14.10
C GLY A 160 5.25 -13.99 12.58
N GLU A 161 4.21 -13.28 12.12
CA GLU A 161 3.88 -12.98 10.72
C GLU A 161 3.43 -14.16 9.84
N VAL A 162 3.60 -15.39 10.30
CA VAL A 162 3.18 -16.62 9.59
C VAL A 162 2.42 -17.52 10.54
N MET A 163 1.25 -18.01 10.12
CA MET A 163 0.47 -18.97 10.91
C MET A 163 0.00 -20.12 10.04
N GLN A 164 0.30 -21.36 10.45
CA GLN A 164 -0.16 -22.56 9.75
C GLN A 164 -1.69 -22.68 9.83
N ASP A 165 -2.31 -23.20 8.77
CA ASP A 165 -3.76 -23.36 8.66
C ASP A 165 -4.40 -24.15 9.80
N THR A 166 -3.80 -25.26 10.21
CA THR A 166 -4.25 -26.09 11.34
C THR A 166 -4.30 -25.29 12.65
N HIS A 167 -3.30 -24.47 12.91
CA HIS A 167 -3.22 -23.64 14.12
C HIS A 167 -4.23 -22.50 14.10
N LEU A 168 -4.42 -21.85 12.93
CA LEU A 168 -5.41 -20.79 12.78
C LEU A 168 -6.82 -21.35 13.01
N TRP A 169 -7.18 -22.44 12.34
CA TRP A 169 -8.51 -23.05 12.49
C TRP A 169 -8.78 -23.58 13.89
N HIS A 170 -7.76 -24.13 14.57
CA HIS A 170 -7.89 -24.54 15.97
C HIS A 170 -8.18 -23.34 16.89
N THR A 171 -7.53 -22.20 16.65
CA THR A 171 -7.75 -20.97 17.43
C THR A 171 -9.13 -20.37 17.14
N LEU A 172 -9.53 -20.28 15.86
CA LEU A 172 -10.85 -19.78 15.47
C LEU A 172 -11.99 -20.64 16.03
N ARG A 173 -11.81 -21.96 16.12
CA ARG A 173 -12.78 -22.87 16.75
C ARG A 173 -13.04 -22.54 18.22
N LYS A 174 -12.01 -22.13 18.97
CA LYS A 174 -12.16 -21.68 20.36
C LYS A 174 -12.92 -20.36 20.48
N LEU A 175 -12.93 -19.56 19.41
CA LEU A 175 -13.71 -18.33 19.28
C LEU A 175 -15.11 -18.58 18.69
N GLY A 176 -15.52 -19.85 18.53
CA GLY A 176 -16.84 -20.23 18.02
C GLY A 176 -16.95 -20.30 16.49
N ILE A 177 -15.84 -20.20 15.77
CA ILE A 177 -15.81 -20.20 14.30
C ILE A 177 -15.28 -21.55 13.79
N ASP A 178 -16.15 -22.32 13.15
CA ASP A 178 -15.79 -23.59 12.52
C ASP A 178 -15.59 -23.43 11.00
N GLN A 179 -14.62 -24.16 10.44
CA GLN A 179 -14.36 -24.17 9.00
C GLN A 179 -15.32 -25.08 8.24
N ASP A 180 -15.88 -26.08 8.92
CA ASP A 180 -16.68 -27.15 8.30
C ASP A 180 -18.19 -26.84 8.36
N MET A 181 -18.57 -25.79 9.10
CA MET A 181 -19.96 -25.36 9.28
C MET A 181 -20.11 -23.88 8.90
N PRO A 182 -21.15 -23.50 8.14
CA PRO A 182 -21.40 -22.10 7.85
C PRO A 182 -21.77 -21.35 9.13
N HIS A 183 -21.14 -20.20 9.37
CA HIS A 183 -21.43 -19.31 10.48
C HIS A 183 -22.63 -18.42 10.15
N GLU A 184 -23.50 -18.13 11.12
CA GLU A 184 -24.71 -17.32 10.92
C GLU A 184 -24.41 -15.93 10.34
N VAL A 185 -23.31 -15.32 10.77
CA VAL A 185 -22.88 -13.98 10.35
C VAL A 185 -21.91 -13.99 9.17
N PHE A 186 -21.02 -15.00 9.09
CA PHE A 186 -19.90 -15.00 8.12
C PHE A 186 -20.12 -15.92 6.92
N GLY A 187 -21.15 -16.78 6.99
CA GLY A 187 -21.38 -17.83 5.99
C GLY A 187 -20.25 -18.86 5.99
N ASP A 188 -19.80 -19.23 4.79
CA ASP A 188 -18.67 -20.16 4.62
C ASP A 188 -17.34 -19.45 4.95
N THR A 189 -16.92 -19.60 6.20
CA THR A 189 -15.71 -18.94 6.73
C THR A 189 -14.44 -19.45 6.05
N LYS A 190 -14.40 -20.72 5.64
CA LYS A 190 -13.26 -21.27 4.91
C LYS A 190 -13.09 -20.58 3.57
N LYS A 191 -14.17 -20.43 2.81
CA LYS A 191 -14.18 -19.67 1.56
C LYS A 191 -13.84 -18.19 1.76
N LEU A 192 -14.40 -17.57 2.81
CA LEU A 192 -14.12 -16.17 3.14
C LEU A 192 -12.61 -15.94 3.35
N LEU A 193 -11.96 -16.73 4.19
CA LEU A 193 -10.53 -16.57 4.50
C LEU A 193 -9.63 -16.97 3.33
N THR A 194 -9.87 -18.12 2.71
CA THR A 194 -8.95 -18.71 1.72
C THR A 194 -9.18 -18.24 0.28
N GLN A 195 -10.32 -17.59 -0.01
CA GLN A 195 -10.64 -17.11 -1.35
C GLN A 195 -10.94 -15.62 -1.35
N GLU A 196 -11.85 -15.13 -0.51
CA GLU A 196 -12.29 -13.74 -0.57
C GLU A 196 -11.23 -12.76 -0.06
N PHE A 197 -10.73 -12.97 1.17
CA PHE A 197 -9.64 -12.15 1.72
C PHE A 197 -8.32 -12.32 0.96
N VAL A 198 -8.09 -13.49 0.37
CA VAL A 198 -6.96 -13.71 -0.54
C VAL A 198 -7.12 -12.89 -1.83
N ARG A 199 -8.31 -12.92 -2.44
CA ARG A 199 -8.58 -12.14 -3.65
C ARG A 199 -8.54 -10.64 -3.40
N GLN A 200 -8.93 -10.18 -2.22
CA GLN A 200 -8.81 -8.78 -1.80
C GLN A 200 -7.37 -8.36 -1.51
N GLY A 201 -6.46 -9.32 -1.31
CA GLY A 201 -5.04 -9.09 -1.05
C GLY A 201 -4.72 -8.81 0.42
N TYR A 202 -5.65 -9.10 1.34
CA TYR A 202 -5.39 -9.00 2.78
C TYR A 202 -4.64 -10.21 3.32
N ILE A 203 -4.89 -11.39 2.75
CA ILE A 203 -4.28 -12.65 3.19
C ILE A 203 -3.52 -13.28 2.01
N GLU A 204 -2.33 -13.78 2.28
CA GLU A 204 -1.64 -14.72 1.42
C GLU A 204 -1.83 -16.13 1.99
N TYR A 205 -2.43 -17.03 1.21
CA TYR A 205 -2.63 -18.44 1.57
C TYR A 205 -1.72 -19.32 0.72
N ILE A 206 -0.60 -19.75 1.30
CA ILE A 206 0.53 -20.33 0.56
C ILE A 206 0.70 -21.80 0.95
N ARG A 207 0.75 -22.70 -0.03
CA ARG A 207 1.08 -24.11 0.20
C ARG A 207 2.56 -24.23 0.55
N GLN A 208 2.87 -24.91 1.65
CA GLN A 208 4.25 -25.22 2.01
C GLN A 208 4.86 -26.20 0.99
N PRO A 209 6.12 -25.97 0.56
CA PRO A 209 6.80 -26.89 -0.34
C PRO A 209 7.04 -28.24 0.36
N ASN A 210 6.96 -29.34 -0.41
CA ASN A 210 7.36 -30.68 0.03
C ASN A 210 6.62 -31.24 1.26
N THR A 211 5.36 -30.85 1.48
CA THR A 211 4.49 -31.42 2.52
C THR A 211 3.49 -32.42 1.93
N ASP A 212 3.36 -33.59 2.59
CA ASP A 212 2.31 -34.59 2.35
C ASP A 212 1.80 -35.14 3.71
N PRO A 213 0.54 -34.86 4.10
CA PRO A 213 -0.47 -34.10 3.36
C PRO A 213 -0.10 -32.63 3.15
N ALA A 214 -0.76 -31.98 2.20
CA ALA A 214 -0.53 -30.57 1.89
C ALA A 214 -0.82 -29.67 3.11
N VAL A 215 0.17 -28.90 3.52
CA VAL A 215 0.07 -27.89 4.59
C VAL A 215 0.08 -26.50 3.98
N TYR A 216 -0.68 -25.57 4.57
CA TYR A 216 -0.75 -24.19 4.12
C TYR A 216 -0.45 -23.20 5.24
N ASP A 217 0.14 -22.07 4.86
CA ASP A 217 0.42 -20.94 5.73
C ASP A 217 -0.45 -19.74 5.37
N PHE A 218 -0.93 -19.06 6.40
CA PHE A 218 -1.52 -17.74 6.34
C PHE A 218 -0.44 -16.70 6.62
N ARG A 219 -0.37 -15.67 5.76
CA ARG A 219 0.45 -14.48 5.94
C ARG A 219 -0.36 -13.23 5.62
N TRP A 220 0.13 -12.08 6.08
CA TRP A 220 -0.41 -10.80 5.63
C TRP A 220 -0.15 -10.64 4.14
N GLY A 221 -1.17 -10.17 3.41
CA GLY A 221 -1.03 -9.73 2.03
C GLY A 221 -0.63 -8.26 1.94
N GLN A 222 -0.27 -7.82 0.73
CA GLN A 222 0.16 -6.44 0.49
C GLN A 222 -0.89 -5.40 0.92
N ARG A 223 -2.19 -5.68 0.74
CA ARG A 223 -3.25 -4.75 1.18
C ARG A 223 -3.27 -4.59 2.70
N ALA A 224 -3.14 -5.69 3.44
CA ALA A 224 -3.09 -5.64 4.90
C ALA A 224 -1.93 -4.78 5.40
N ARG A 225 -0.75 -4.91 4.80
CA ARG A 225 0.44 -4.12 5.17
C ARG A 225 0.28 -2.61 4.96
N HIS A 226 -0.56 -2.18 4.02
CA HIS A 226 -0.80 -0.76 3.75
C HIS A 226 -2.02 -0.18 4.46
N GLU A 227 -3.02 -1.00 4.79
CA GLU A 227 -4.27 -0.56 5.44
C GLU A 227 -4.27 -0.76 6.95
N ILE A 228 -3.46 -1.67 7.49
CA ILE A 228 -3.51 -2.07 8.90
C ILE A 228 -2.11 -1.97 9.50
N SER A 229 -2.01 -1.27 10.65
CA SER A 229 -0.74 -1.17 11.38
C SER A 229 -0.58 -2.36 12.35
N LYS A 230 0.67 -2.83 12.49
CA LYS A 230 1.02 -3.85 13.50
C LYS A 230 0.69 -3.38 14.93
N ARG A 231 0.85 -2.08 15.19
CA ARG A 231 0.46 -1.40 16.43
C ARG A 231 -1.02 -1.60 16.74
N THR A 232 -1.90 -1.40 15.77
CA THR A 232 -3.34 -1.60 15.93
C THR A 232 -3.67 -3.05 16.27
N CYS A 233 -3.04 -4.00 15.58
CA CYS A 233 -3.19 -5.43 15.90
C CYS A 233 -2.73 -5.75 17.34
N LEU A 234 -1.60 -5.20 17.77
CA LEU A 234 -1.08 -5.40 19.12
C LEU A 234 -2.04 -4.82 20.18
N ASN A 235 -2.51 -3.59 20.00
CA ASN A 235 -3.45 -2.95 20.91
C ASN A 235 -4.78 -3.72 21.00
N PHE A 236 -5.29 -4.20 19.86
CA PHE A 236 -6.49 -5.03 19.80
C PHE A 236 -6.33 -6.32 20.63
N VAL A 237 -5.17 -6.98 20.52
CA VAL A 237 -4.89 -8.20 21.28
C VAL A 237 -4.71 -7.89 22.77
N CYS A 238 -4.10 -6.76 23.13
CA CYS A 238 -3.96 -6.33 24.52
C CYS A 238 -5.33 -6.13 25.19
N GLN A 239 -6.27 -5.47 24.50
CA GLN A 239 -7.66 -5.32 24.96
C GLN A 239 -8.39 -6.66 25.11
N LEU A 240 -8.07 -7.65 24.27
CA LEU A 240 -8.70 -8.97 24.31
C LEU A 240 -8.21 -9.84 25.49
N TYR A 241 -7.00 -9.59 26.00
CA TYR A 241 -6.35 -10.41 27.04
C TYR A 241 -6.14 -9.66 28.37
N ASP A 242 -7.21 -9.06 28.91
CA ASP A 242 -7.26 -8.39 30.22
C ASP A 242 -6.24 -7.24 30.37
N ASP A 243 -6.19 -6.33 29.39
CA ASP A 243 -5.41 -5.08 29.43
C ASP A 243 -3.91 -5.26 29.75
N ARG A 244 -3.29 -6.30 29.20
CA ARG A 244 -1.83 -6.43 29.25
C ARG A 244 -1.16 -5.33 28.44
N ASP A 245 -0.10 -4.74 28.99
CA ASP A 245 0.64 -3.69 28.29
C ASP A 245 1.29 -4.25 27.00
N PRO A 246 1.27 -3.49 25.88
CA PRO A 246 1.92 -3.89 24.64
C PRO A 246 3.39 -4.30 24.79
N GLU A 247 4.10 -3.67 25.74
CA GLU A 247 5.52 -3.93 26.05
C GLU A 247 5.78 -5.34 26.60
N GLN A 248 4.75 -5.99 27.15
CA GLN A 248 4.86 -7.37 27.64
C GLN A 248 5.00 -8.38 26.49
N TRP A 249 4.60 -8.00 25.27
CA TRP A 249 4.80 -8.77 24.05
C TRP A 249 6.12 -8.39 23.38
N THR A 250 7.24 -8.64 24.06
CA THR A 250 8.57 -8.10 23.70
C THR A 250 8.96 -8.29 22.23
N SER A 251 8.70 -9.47 21.63
CA SER A 251 9.00 -9.71 20.21
C SER A 251 8.08 -8.95 19.26
N GLN A 252 6.79 -8.90 19.56
CA GLN A 252 5.78 -8.23 18.74
C GLN A 252 5.90 -6.71 18.86
N TYR A 253 6.18 -6.19 20.05
CA TYR A 253 6.43 -4.78 20.29
C TYR A 253 7.69 -4.30 19.57
N ALA A 254 8.78 -5.07 19.59
CA ALA A 254 9.95 -4.77 18.78
C ALA A 254 9.63 -4.70 17.27
N ALA A 255 8.83 -5.65 16.76
CA ALA A 255 8.39 -5.65 15.37
C ALA A 255 7.48 -4.45 15.02
N VAL A 256 6.74 -3.90 15.98
CA VAL A 256 5.98 -2.64 15.82
C VAL A 256 6.94 -1.45 15.70
N LEU A 257 7.92 -1.35 16.60
CA LEU A 257 8.89 -0.25 16.59
C LEU A 257 9.76 -0.24 15.32
N GLU A 258 10.15 -1.42 14.83
CA GLU A 258 10.86 -1.54 13.55
C GLU A 258 10.01 -1.05 12.37
N ASP A 259 8.72 -1.41 12.33
CA ASP A 259 7.80 -1.01 11.27
C ASP A 259 7.56 0.51 11.26
N GLU A 260 7.35 1.11 12.44
CA GLU A 260 7.21 2.57 12.61
C GLU A 260 8.51 3.33 12.25
N GLY A 261 9.67 2.77 12.60
CA GLY A 261 10.97 3.34 12.23
C GLY A 261 11.24 3.33 10.72
N VAL A 262 10.76 2.32 10.00
CA VAL A 262 10.87 2.22 8.54
C VAL A 262 9.94 3.20 7.83
N GLN A 263 8.73 3.44 8.36
CA GLN A 263 7.79 4.40 7.80
C GLN A 263 8.30 5.85 7.94
N ASN A 264 8.96 6.19 9.05
CA ASN A 264 9.54 7.51 9.27
C ASN A 264 10.85 7.77 8.49
N GLY A 265 11.59 6.74 8.10
CA GLY A 265 12.83 6.85 7.33
C GLY A 265 12.67 7.07 5.82
N GLY A 266 11.44 7.00 5.29
CA GLY A 266 11.14 7.15 3.87
C GLY A 266 10.89 8.57 3.38
N GLN A 267 11.00 9.59 4.25
CA GLN A 267 10.68 11.00 3.94
C GLN A 267 11.88 11.95 3.82
N THR A 268 13.12 11.46 3.68
CA THR A 268 14.30 12.32 3.43
C THR A 268 14.74 12.34 1.98
#